data_AF-A0A505J0E8-F1
#
_entry.id   AF-A0A505J0E8-F1
#
_cell.length_a   1.000
_cell.length_b   1.000
_cell.length_c   1.000
_cell.angle_alpha   90.00
_cell.angle_beta   90.00
_cell.angle_gamma   90.00
#
_symmetry.space_group_name_H-M   'P 1'
#
loop_
_entity.id
_entity.type
_entity.pdbx_description
1 polymer ?
#
loop_
_entity_poly.entity_id
_entity_poly.type
_entity_poly.pdbx_seq_one_letter_code
_entity_poly.pdbx_strand_id
1 'polypeptide(L)'
;MAIKEQDFKKIVKKARLKNTRRTIVIAVLSLFVLIGLPGGLYLNYYNYGPFRGEKIAGVPDNHLVQVENQMDLSRLLFDFGSQLKFNTQAQAMTVYFDHYHKGEKTTHKLIASLMTDTKSNYNGYLTIGISKGEKKLLVNLSSNGGASETTTDLTAFQYISLGEDNDLPGGAIYHIEEDPLEIQKNVEIPLIYIAQGGDLKLYDVMENNLSEENLKSVENVYYIYLIVE
;
A
#
# COMPACT_ATOMS: atom_id res chain seq x y z
N MET A 1 -2.91 59.94 49.52
CA MET A 1 -4.03 58.98 49.69
C MET A 1 -3.41 57.59 49.85
N ALA A 2 -3.35 57.05 51.07
CA ALA A 2 -2.76 55.74 51.32
C ALA A 2 -3.79 54.64 51.07
N ILE A 3 -3.49 53.71 50.17
CA ILE A 3 -4.35 52.55 49.90
C ILE A 3 -4.36 51.68 51.17
N LYS A 4 -5.54 51.37 51.70
CA LYS A 4 -5.66 50.47 52.86
C LYS A 4 -5.11 49.09 52.49
N GLU A 5 -4.39 48.46 53.41
CA GLU A 5 -3.72 47.17 53.20
C GLU A 5 -4.69 46.07 52.69
N GLN A 6 -5.96 46.11 53.12
CA GLN A 6 -7.01 45.21 52.65
C GLN A 6 -7.35 45.40 51.16
N ASP A 7 -7.33 46.64 50.66
CA ASP A 7 -7.61 46.94 49.25
C ASP A 7 -6.42 46.54 48.36
N PHE A 8 -5.19 46.73 48.87
CA PHE A 8 -3.99 46.24 48.20
C PHE A 8 -4.00 44.70 48.07
N LYS A 9 -4.34 43.97 49.14
CA LYS A 9 -4.48 42.50 49.10
C LYS A 9 -5.52 42.03 48.07
N LYS A 10 -6.65 42.74 47.95
CA LYS A 10 -7.68 42.44 46.94
C LYS A 10 -7.18 42.67 45.51
N ILE A 11 -6.45 43.77 45.25
CA ILE A 11 -5.86 44.09 43.94
C ILE A 11 -4.84 43.02 43.54
N VAL A 12 -3.94 42.65 44.45
CA VAL A 12 -2.93 41.60 44.21
C VAL A 12 -3.58 40.25 43.93
N LYS A 13 -4.61 39.86 44.70
CA LYS A 13 -5.34 38.60 44.48
C LYS A 13 -6.03 38.58 43.12
N LYS A 14 -6.66 39.68 42.70
CA LYS A 14 -7.31 39.83 41.38
C LYS A 14 -6.31 39.77 40.23
N ALA A 15 -5.14 40.42 40.38
CA ALA A 15 -4.06 40.37 39.40
C ALA A 15 -3.46 38.96 39.27
N ARG A 16 -3.22 38.27 40.40
CA ARG A 16 -2.77 36.86 40.41
C ARG A 16 -3.79 35.96 39.73
N LEU A 17 -5.08 36.06 40.06
CA LEU A 17 -6.13 35.24 39.43
C LEU A 17 -6.22 35.48 37.91
N LYS A 18 -6.09 36.73 37.46
CA LYS A 18 -6.07 37.09 36.03
C LYS A 18 -4.86 36.48 35.32
N ASN A 19 -3.67 36.58 35.92
CA ASN A 19 -2.46 35.99 35.36
C ASN A 19 -2.52 34.46 35.34
N THR A 20 -2.97 33.81 36.42
CA THR A 20 -3.16 32.35 36.46
C THR A 20 -4.14 31.88 35.39
N ARG A 21 -5.29 32.57 35.21
CA ARG A 21 -6.24 32.26 34.12
C ARG A 21 -5.59 32.41 32.75
N ARG A 22 -4.83 33.48 32.52
CA ARG A 22 -4.11 33.70 31.26
C ARG A 22 -3.08 32.59 31.01
N THR A 23 -2.32 32.19 32.03
CA THR A 23 -1.35 31.09 31.94
C THR A 23 -2.04 29.77 31.62
N ILE A 24 -3.16 29.44 32.26
CA ILE A 24 -3.94 28.24 31.96
C ILE A 24 -4.43 28.25 30.51
N VAL A 25 -5.00 29.37 30.05
CA VAL A 25 -5.46 29.51 28.66
C VAL A 25 -4.31 29.32 27.67
N ILE A 26 -3.15 29.93 27.92
CA ILE A 26 -1.96 29.76 27.08
C ILE A 26 -1.48 28.32 27.09
N ALA A 27 -1.44 27.66 28.26
CA ALA A 27 -1.00 26.28 28.39
C ALA A 27 -1.93 25.32 27.62
N VAL A 28 -3.24 25.50 27.72
CA VAL A 28 -4.23 24.70 26.99
C VAL A 28 -4.14 24.93 25.48
N LEU A 29 -4.03 26.18 25.04
CA LEU A 29 -3.83 26.51 23.62
C LEU A 29 -2.52 25.90 23.10
N SER A 30 -1.44 25.98 23.87
CA SER A 30 -0.14 25.41 23.49
C SER A 30 -0.22 23.89 23.37
N LEU A 31 -0.92 23.23 24.31
CA LEU A 31 -1.15 21.78 24.26
C LEU A 31 -1.95 21.39 23.01
N PHE A 32 -2.99 22.15 22.68
CA PHE A 32 -3.79 21.92 21.48
C PHE A 32 -2.97 22.09 20.20
N VAL A 33 -2.11 23.11 20.13
CA VAL A 33 -1.25 23.35 18.96
C VAL A 33 -0.15 22.29 18.83
N LEU A 34 0.46 21.87 19.94
CA LEU A 34 1.60 20.95 19.92
C LEU A 34 1.20 19.48 19.77
N ILE A 35 0.05 19.07 20.31
CA ILE A 35 -0.38 17.66 20.32
C ILE A 35 -1.69 17.48 19.56
N GLY A 36 -2.66 18.35 19.82
CA GLY A 36 -4.00 18.25 19.23
C GLY A 36 -3.99 18.38 17.71
N LEU A 37 -3.31 19.40 17.17
CA LEU A 37 -3.23 19.63 15.72
C LEU A 37 -2.45 18.51 15.00
N PRO A 38 -1.20 18.17 15.39
CA PRO A 38 -0.49 17.07 14.72
C PRO A 38 -1.21 15.72 14.83
N GLY A 39 -1.75 15.40 16.01
CA GLY A 39 -2.53 14.18 16.21
C GLY A 39 -3.80 14.14 15.36
N GLY A 40 -4.54 15.26 15.27
CA GLY A 40 -5.72 15.37 14.41
C GLY A 40 -5.39 15.21 12.93
N LEU A 41 -4.30 15.83 12.46
CA LEU A 41 -3.83 15.69 11.08
C LEU A 41 -3.41 14.25 10.77
N TYR A 42 -2.68 13.59 11.67
CA TYR A 42 -2.30 12.19 11.54
C TYR A 42 -3.52 11.26 11.46
N LEU A 43 -4.49 11.44 12.36
CA LEU A 43 -5.71 10.64 12.38
C LEU A 43 -6.54 10.84 11.11
N ASN A 44 -6.54 12.06 10.56
CA ASN A 44 -7.24 12.36 9.31
C ASN A 44 -6.52 11.76 8.10
N TYR A 45 -5.20 11.93 8.02
CA TYR A 45 -4.38 11.42 6.91
C TYR A 45 -4.51 9.91 6.74
N TYR A 46 -4.43 9.15 7.85
CA TYR A 46 -4.57 7.69 7.83
C TYR A 46 -6.03 7.22 7.95
N ASN A 47 -7.02 8.11 7.82
CA ASN A 47 -8.44 7.74 7.90
C ASN A 47 -8.81 6.99 9.22
N TYR A 48 -8.17 7.31 10.34
CA TYR A 48 -8.51 6.79 11.69
C TYR A 48 -9.67 7.54 12.35
N GLY A 49 -10.09 8.67 11.78
CA GLY A 49 -11.19 9.46 12.30
C GLY A 49 -12.55 8.76 12.24
N PRO A 50 -13.53 9.18 13.07
CA PRO A 50 -14.87 8.60 13.11
C PRO A 50 -15.73 8.91 11.86
N PHE A 51 -15.32 9.88 11.03
CA PHE A 51 -16.08 10.34 9.85
C PHE A 51 -15.41 9.93 8.52
N ARG A 52 -14.83 8.73 8.45
CA ARG A 52 -14.10 8.24 7.26
C ARG A 52 -15.00 7.67 6.14
N GLY A 53 -16.30 7.50 6.39
CA GLY A 53 -17.20 6.84 5.45
C GLY A 53 -16.79 5.38 5.18
N GLU A 54 -16.73 5.00 3.91
CA GLU A 54 -16.36 3.65 3.45
C GLU A 54 -14.84 3.43 3.32
N LYS A 55 -14.02 4.44 3.63
CA LYS A 55 -12.56 4.33 3.51
C LYS A 55 -11.98 3.31 4.49
N ILE A 56 -10.98 2.58 4.03
CA ILE A 56 -10.19 1.67 4.85
C ILE A 56 -9.33 2.46 5.84
N ALA A 57 -9.41 2.09 7.11
CA ALA A 57 -8.63 2.70 8.18
C ALA A 57 -7.14 2.34 8.07
N GLY A 58 -6.26 3.28 8.40
CA GLY A 58 -4.82 3.11 8.30
C GLY A 58 -4.26 3.25 6.87
N VAL A 59 -5.09 3.67 5.92
CA VAL A 59 -4.71 3.80 4.51
C VAL A 59 -4.99 5.22 4.05
N PRO A 60 -3.97 6.00 3.69
CA PRO A 60 -4.18 7.33 3.13
C PRO A 60 -4.92 7.29 1.79
N ASP A 61 -5.53 8.41 1.42
CA ASP A 61 -6.17 8.54 0.11
C ASP A 61 -5.13 8.44 -1.00
N ASN A 62 -5.49 7.74 -2.09
CA ASN A 62 -4.61 7.41 -3.21
C ASN A 62 -3.34 6.67 -2.80
N HIS A 63 -3.39 5.79 -1.80
CA HIS A 63 -2.25 4.96 -1.42
C HIS A 63 -2.61 3.47 -1.39
N LEU A 64 -1.62 2.64 -1.69
CA LEU A 64 -1.58 1.21 -1.42
C LEU A 64 -0.79 0.97 -0.14
N VAL A 65 -1.33 0.20 0.78
CA VAL A 65 -0.65 -0.17 2.03
C VAL A 65 -0.68 -1.68 2.17
N GLN A 66 0.48 -2.29 2.38
CA GLN A 66 0.54 -3.72 2.62
C GLN A 66 -0.09 -4.08 3.97
N VAL A 67 -0.85 -5.16 4.00
CA VAL A 67 -1.39 -5.70 5.26
C VAL A 67 -0.27 -6.46 5.95
N GLU A 68 0.30 -5.84 7.01
CA GLU A 68 1.21 -6.53 7.90
C GLU A 68 0.56 -7.83 8.41
N ASN A 69 1.34 -8.92 8.41
CA ASN A 69 1.09 -10.13 9.21
C ASN A 69 0.17 -11.24 8.65
N GLN A 70 0.04 -11.40 7.32
CA GLN A 70 -0.59 -12.61 6.74
C GLN A 70 0.38 -13.66 6.19
N MET A 71 1.67 -13.36 6.07
CA MET A 71 2.62 -14.27 5.41
C MET A 71 3.02 -15.51 6.23
N ASP A 72 2.95 -15.51 7.56
CA ASP A 72 3.56 -16.62 8.33
C ASP A 72 2.90 -17.99 8.12
N LEU A 73 1.57 -18.06 7.98
CA LEU A 73 0.89 -19.31 7.61
C LEU A 73 0.76 -19.49 6.10
N SER A 74 0.59 -18.41 5.34
CA SER A 74 0.37 -18.48 3.89
C SER A 74 1.65 -18.82 3.12
N ARG A 75 2.85 -18.56 3.65
CA ARG A 75 4.15 -19.05 3.13
C ARG A 75 4.25 -20.57 2.98
N LEU A 76 3.41 -21.34 3.68
CA LEU A 76 3.32 -22.79 3.54
C LEU A 76 2.61 -23.20 2.25
N LEU A 77 1.68 -22.38 1.77
CA LEU A 77 0.82 -22.68 0.62
C LEU A 77 1.23 -21.89 -0.64
N PHE A 78 1.89 -20.76 -0.45
CA PHE A 78 2.23 -19.82 -1.51
C PHE A 78 3.74 -19.57 -1.58
N ASP A 79 4.26 -19.52 -2.81
CA ASP A 79 5.58 -18.96 -3.12
C ASP A 79 5.56 -17.45 -2.86
N PHE A 80 4.46 -16.82 -3.26
CA PHE A 80 4.21 -15.40 -3.12
C PHE A 80 2.82 -15.17 -2.58
N GLY A 81 2.68 -14.29 -1.59
CA GLY A 81 1.38 -13.96 -1.02
C GLY A 81 1.44 -12.55 -0.46
N SER A 82 0.65 -11.66 -1.02
CA SER A 82 0.51 -10.30 -0.54
C SER A 82 -0.95 -9.87 -0.53
N GLN A 83 -1.33 -9.12 0.48
CA GLN A 83 -2.59 -8.43 0.53
C GLN A 83 -2.31 -6.95 0.72
N LEU A 84 -2.89 -6.13 -0.15
CA LEU A 84 -2.78 -4.68 -0.13
C LEU A 84 -4.16 -4.10 0.19
N LYS A 85 -4.19 -3.04 0.99
CA LYS A 85 -5.35 -2.18 1.17
C LYS A 85 -5.19 -0.92 0.34
N PHE A 86 -6.29 -0.36 -0.15
CA PHE A 86 -6.28 0.92 -0.85
C PHE A 86 -7.51 1.75 -0.55
N ASN A 87 -7.33 3.07 -0.67
CA ASN A 87 -8.39 4.06 -0.85
C ASN A 87 -8.01 4.88 -2.07
N THR A 88 -8.84 4.94 -3.12
CA THR A 88 -8.52 5.69 -4.33
C THR A 88 -9.80 6.11 -5.05
N GLN A 89 -9.75 7.15 -5.87
CA GLN A 89 -10.87 7.49 -6.75
C GLN A 89 -10.47 7.27 -8.20
N ALA A 90 -11.15 6.39 -8.91
CA ALA A 90 -10.78 5.95 -10.27
C ALA A 90 -12.02 5.55 -11.08
N GLN A 91 -11.88 5.51 -12.40
CA GLN A 91 -12.83 4.86 -13.32
C GLN A 91 -12.53 3.37 -13.44
N ALA A 92 -11.25 3.00 -13.39
CA ALA A 92 -10.83 1.61 -13.44
C ALA A 92 -9.65 1.32 -12.52
N MET A 93 -9.61 0.10 -12.01
CA MET A 93 -8.44 -0.51 -11.38
C MET A 93 -8.25 -1.87 -12.04
N THR A 94 -7.12 -2.06 -12.73
CA THR A 94 -6.89 -3.25 -13.54
C THR A 94 -5.53 -3.86 -13.22
N VAL A 95 -5.54 -5.15 -12.88
CA VAL A 95 -4.34 -5.95 -12.66
C VAL A 95 -3.99 -6.70 -13.94
N TYR A 96 -2.75 -6.54 -14.38
CA TYR A 96 -2.20 -7.19 -15.55
C TYR A 96 -1.13 -8.21 -15.17
N PHE A 97 -0.95 -9.18 -16.07
CA PHE A 97 0.12 -10.17 -16.03
C PHE A 97 0.83 -10.16 -17.37
N ASP A 98 2.14 -9.95 -17.32
CA ASP A 98 3.03 -10.08 -18.46
C ASP A 98 4.00 -11.24 -18.24
N HIS A 99 4.21 -12.02 -19.30
CA HIS A 99 5.25 -13.04 -19.35
C HIS A 99 6.29 -12.63 -20.38
N TYR A 100 7.56 -12.69 -19.99
CA TYR A 100 8.68 -12.51 -20.89
C TYR A 100 9.50 -13.79 -20.96
N HIS A 101 9.92 -14.14 -22.17
CA HIS A 101 10.87 -15.22 -22.42
C HIS A 101 12.09 -14.65 -23.13
N LYS A 102 13.26 -14.69 -22.48
CA LYS A 102 14.55 -14.18 -23.01
C LYS A 102 14.46 -12.76 -23.59
N GLY A 103 13.81 -11.86 -22.87
CA GLY A 103 13.68 -10.45 -23.26
C GLY A 103 12.42 -10.11 -24.07
N GLU A 104 11.76 -11.10 -24.67
CA GLU A 104 10.57 -10.87 -25.49
C GLU A 104 9.30 -11.04 -24.66
N LYS A 105 8.40 -10.03 -24.69
CA LYS A 105 7.07 -10.13 -24.09
C LYS A 105 6.22 -11.11 -24.92
N THR A 106 6.02 -12.31 -24.41
CA THR A 106 5.25 -13.37 -25.08
C THR A 106 3.76 -13.30 -24.74
N THR A 107 3.41 -12.77 -23.57
CA THR A 107 2.03 -12.68 -23.09
C THR A 107 1.77 -11.34 -22.43
N HIS A 108 0.58 -10.80 -22.66
CA HIS A 108 -0.02 -9.69 -21.93
C HIS A 108 -1.48 -10.06 -21.64
N LYS A 109 -1.87 -10.14 -20.36
CA LYS A 109 -3.19 -10.60 -19.95
C LYS A 109 -3.78 -9.70 -18.87
N LEU A 110 -5.02 -9.27 -19.08
CA LEU A 110 -5.86 -8.69 -18.02
C LEU A 110 -6.30 -9.81 -17.08
N ILE A 111 -5.95 -9.70 -15.80
CA ILE A 111 -6.24 -10.72 -14.79
C ILE A 111 -7.47 -10.37 -13.98
N ALA A 112 -7.55 -9.16 -13.42
CA ALA A 112 -8.68 -8.72 -12.62
C ALA A 112 -8.94 -7.24 -12.88
N SER A 113 -10.20 -6.83 -12.87
CA SER A 113 -10.54 -5.42 -13.06
C SER A 113 -11.82 -5.03 -12.34
N LEU A 114 -11.80 -3.84 -11.74
CA LEU A 114 -12.98 -3.12 -11.30
C LEU A 114 -13.13 -1.89 -12.20
N MET A 115 -14.28 -1.76 -12.86
CA MET A 115 -14.55 -0.66 -13.79
C MET A 115 -15.94 -0.07 -13.54
N THR A 116 -16.05 1.25 -13.69
CA THR A 116 -17.30 1.99 -13.63
C THR A 116 -17.33 3.04 -14.75
N ASP A 117 -18.52 3.43 -15.21
CA ASP A 117 -18.67 4.42 -16.30
C ASP A 117 -18.15 5.81 -15.91
N THR A 118 -18.08 6.11 -14.61
CA THR A 118 -17.67 7.41 -14.06
C THR A 118 -16.77 7.21 -12.86
N LYS A 119 -15.94 8.21 -12.52
CA LYS A 119 -15.02 8.11 -11.38
C LYS A 119 -15.76 7.77 -10.08
N SER A 120 -15.49 6.59 -9.54
CA SER A 120 -16.02 6.12 -8.26
C SER A 120 -14.92 6.06 -7.22
N ASN A 121 -15.31 6.13 -5.95
CA ASN A 121 -14.42 5.74 -4.87
C ASN A 121 -14.23 4.23 -4.96
N TYR A 122 -12.99 3.78 -4.89
CA TYR A 122 -12.59 2.41 -4.66
C TYR A 122 -11.83 2.35 -3.34
N ASN A 123 -12.48 1.80 -2.32
CA ASN A 123 -11.88 1.48 -1.03
C ASN A 123 -11.96 -0.03 -0.85
N GLY A 124 -10.83 -0.70 -0.58
CA GLY A 124 -10.84 -2.15 -0.55
C GLY A 124 -9.49 -2.83 -0.48
N TYR A 125 -9.44 -4.04 -1.02
CA TYR A 125 -8.33 -4.97 -0.89
C TYR A 125 -7.94 -5.56 -2.24
N LEU A 126 -6.64 -5.68 -2.46
CA LEU A 126 -6.03 -6.43 -3.55
C LEU A 126 -5.21 -7.56 -2.94
N THR A 127 -5.68 -8.79 -3.11
CA THR A 127 -4.96 -10.00 -2.70
C THR A 127 -4.32 -10.61 -3.94
N ILE A 128 -3.03 -10.90 -3.87
CA ILE A 128 -2.28 -11.58 -4.92
C ILE A 128 -1.48 -12.71 -4.29
N GLY A 129 -1.51 -13.89 -4.91
CA GLY A 129 -0.61 -14.95 -4.50
C GLY A 129 -0.33 -15.97 -5.60
N ILE A 130 0.79 -16.67 -5.47
CA ILE A 130 1.21 -17.75 -6.35
C ILE A 130 1.37 -19.00 -5.50
N SER A 131 0.56 -20.03 -5.77
CA SER A 131 0.57 -21.27 -5.00
C SER A 131 1.81 -22.12 -5.31
N LYS A 132 2.47 -22.69 -4.30
CA LYS A 132 3.66 -23.55 -4.50
C LYS A 132 3.33 -24.80 -5.33
N GLY A 133 2.38 -25.60 -4.85
CA GLY A 133 2.08 -26.89 -5.44
C GLY A 133 1.28 -26.79 -6.74
N GLU A 134 0.25 -25.94 -6.79
CA GLU A 134 -0.62 -25.86 -7.97
C GLU A 134 -0.09 -24.94 -9.08
N LYS A 135 0.95 -24.14 -8.81
CA LYS A 135 1.53 -23.19 -9.77
C LYS A 135 0.47 -22.26 -10.38
N LYS A 136 -0.43 -21.73 -9.55
CA LYS A 136 -1.49 -20.81 -9.97
C LYS A 136 -1.27 -19.42 -9.39
N LEU A 137 -1.42 -18.40 -10.23
CA LEU A 137 -1.57 -17.01 -9.83
C LEU A 137 -3.04 -16.75 -9.47
N LEU A 138 -3.26 -16.35 -8.23
CA LEU A 138 -4.54 -15.95 -7.68
C LEU A 138 -4.53 -14.44 -7.50
N VAL A 139 -5.52 -13.77 -8.05
CA VAL A 139 -5.73 -12.33 -7.89
C VAL A 139 -7.17 -12.10 -7.50
N ASN A 140 -7.40 -11.40 -6.39
CA ASN A 140 -8.70 -10.91 -5.98
C ASN A 140 -8.61 -9.41 -5.73
N LEU A 141 -9.29 -8.64 -6.58
CA LEU A 141 -9.45 -7.21 -6.44
C LEU A 141 -10.88 -6.92 -5.99
N SER A 142 -11.04 -6.39 -4.79
CA SER A 142 -12.35 -6.13 -4.19
C SER A 142 -12.46 -4.71 -3.67
N SER A 143 -13.61 -4.07 -3.89
CA SER A 143 -13.88 -2.73 -3.39
C SER A 143 -15.38 -2.46 -3.29
N ASN A 144 -15.80 -1.81 -2.21
CA ASN A 144 -17.17 -1.28 -2.01
C ASN A 144 -18.28 -2.29 -2.39
N GLY A 145 -18.09 -3.58 -2.05
CA GLY A 145 -19.04 -4.67 -2.33
C GLY A 145 -18.92 -5.32 -3.71
N GLY A 146 -18.14 -4.74 -4.64
CA GLY A 146 -17.76 -5.36 -5.91
C GLY A 146 -16.44 -6.14 -5.78
N ALA A 147 -16.29 -7.21 -6.56
CA ALA A 147 -15.07 -7.99 -6.61
C ALA A 147 -14.82 -8.59 -8.00
N SER A 148 -13.54 -8.70 -8.36
CA SER A 148 -13.04 -9.43 -9.52
C SER A 148 -11.98 -10.40 -9.03
N GLU A 149 -12.27 -11.70 -9.15
CA GLU A 149 -11.38 -12.77 -8.75
C GLU A 149 -11.00 -13.60 -9.97
N THR A 150 -9.71 -13.91 -10.12
CA THR A 150 -9.21 -14.73 -11.22
C THR A 150 -8.06 -15.60 -10.76
N THR A 151 -8.07 -16.83 -11.28
CA THR A 151 -7.01 -17.80 -11.11
C THR A 151 -6.40 -18.11 -12.48
N THR A 152 -5.10 -17.88 -12.63
CA THR A 152 -4.35 -18.18 -13.85
C THR A 152 -3.36 -19.31 -13.60
N ASP A 153 -3.46 -20.37 -14.40
CA ASP A 153 -2.50 -21.47 -14.39
C ASP A 153 -1.16 -21.01 -14.99
N LEU A 154 -0.09 -21.05 -14.18
CA LEU A 154 1.24 -20.60 -14.58
C LEU A 154 2.05 -21.70 -15.26
N THR A 155 1.59 -22.96 -15.26
CA THR A 155 2.28 -24.05 -15.97
C THR A 155 2.34 -23.80 -17.48
N ALA A 156 1.31 -23.14 -18.03
CA ALA A 156 1.27 -22.71 -19.42
C ALA A 156 2.38 -21.70 -19.79
N PHE A 157 2.96 -21.03 -18.79
CA PHE A 157 4.03 -20.04 -18.95
C PHE A 157 5.38 -20.55 -18.42
N GLN A 158 5.53 -21.87 -18.22
CA GLN A 158 6.77 -22.51 -17.76
C GLN A 158 7.20 -22.10 -16.34
N TYR A 159 6.26 -21.72 -15.48
CA TYR A 159 6.58 -21.37 -14.09
C TYR A 159 7.03 -22.59 -13.27
N ILE A 160 8.10 -22.38 -12.52
CA ILE A 160 8.64 -23.36 -11.56
C ILE A 160 8.48 -22.78 -10.15
N SER A 161 8.06 -23.61 -9.20
CA SER A 161 7.84 -23.16 -7.82
C SER A 161 9.17 -22.78 -7.16
N LEU A 162 9.21 -21.65 -6.45
CA LEU A 162 10.43 -21.20 -5.80
C LEU A 162 10.68 -22.01 -4.52
N GLY A 163 11.59 -22.97 -4.62
CA GLY A 163 12.03 -23.80 -3.49
C GLY A 163 11.68 -25.29 -3.59
N GLU A 164 11.04 -25.73 -4.68
CA GLU A 164 10.85 -27.18 -4.96
C GLU A 164 11.94 -27.78 -5.85
N ASP A 165 12.50 -27.00 -6.78
CA ASP A 165 13.61 -27.43 -7.65
C ASP A 165 14.86 -26.57 -7.40
N ASN A 166 15.92 -27.20 -6.88
CA ASN A 166 17.21 -26.55 -6.58
C ASN A 166 18.09 -26.31 -7.81
N ASP A 167 17.67 -26.78 -8.99
CA ASP A 167 18.52 -26.84 -10.19
C ASP A 167 18.48 -25.55 -11.04
N LEU A 168 17.52 -24.66 -10.80
CA LEU A 168 17.41 -23.38 -11.50
C LEU A 168 17.41 -22.20 -10.53
N PRO A 169 18.25 -21.17 -10.73
CA PRO A 169 18.20 -19.96 -9.93
C PRO A 169 16.87 -19.25 -10.18
N GLY A 170 16.13 -18.96 -9.12
CA GLY A 170 14.89 -18.22 -9.16
C GLY A 170 14.78 -17.27 -7.99
N GLY A 171 14.13 -16.13 -8.20
CA GLY A 171 13.87 -15.17 -7.13
C GLY A 171 12.84 -14.13 -7.55
N ALA A 172 12.43 -13.33 -6.57
CA ALA A 172 11.39 -12.34 -6.79
C ALA A 172 11.55 -11.15 -5.85
N ILE A 173 10.92 -10.05 -6.26
CA ILE A 173 10.91 -8.79 -5.53
C ILE A 173 9.46 -8.30 -5.40
N TYR A 174 9.14 -7.79 -4.21
CA TYR A 174 7.94 -6.99 -3.96
C TYR A 174 8.31 -5.52 -4.08
N HIS A 175 7.45 -4.72 -4.70
CA HIS A 175 7.69 -3.28 -4.75
C HIS A 175 7.16 -2.54 -3.52
N ILE A 176 6.23 -3.15 -2.79
CA ILE A 176 5.58 -2.54 -1.62
C ILE A 176 6.06 -3.33 -0.41
N GLU A 177 7.05 -2.79 0.30
CA GLU A 177 7.68 -3.50 1.42
C GLU A 177 7.10 -3.07 2.77
N GLU A 178 6.90 -1.77 3.07
CA GLU A 178 6.36 -1.35 4.38
C GLU A 178 5.63 0.01 4.37
N ASP A 179 6.07 0.99 3.58
CA ASP A 179 5.45 2.32 3.53
C ASP A 179 4.23 2.39 2.59
N PRO A 180 3.26 3.30 2.86
CA PRO A 180 2.18 3.60 1.92
C PRO A 180 2.76 4.03 0.56
N LEU A 181 2.48 3.26 -0.49
CA LEU A 181 2.86 3.59 -1.86
C LEU A 181 1.79 4.48 -2.48
N GLU A 182 2.17 5.66 -2.97
CA GLU A 182 1.27 6.57 -3.68
C GLU A 182 0.80 5.94 -5.02
N ILE A 183 -0.50 5.99 -5.26
CA ILE A 183 -1.14 5.53 -6.50
C ILE A 183 -1.02 6.63 -7.55
N GLN A 184 -0.09 6.46 -8.47
CA GLN A 184 0.02 7.29 -9.66
C GLN A 184 -0.97 6.80 -10.73
N LYS A 185 -1.79 7.71 -11.26
CA LYS A 185 -2.83 7.37 -12.26
C LYS A 185 -2.21 7.12 -13.63
N ASN A 186 -2.70 6.11 -14.35
CA ASN A 186 -2.24 5.71 -15.68
C ASN A 186 -0.75 5.34 -15.75
N VAL A 187 -0.17 4.92 -14.63
CA VAL A 187 1.21 4.43 -14.53
C VAL A 187 1.17 2.99 -14.03
N GLU A 188 2.07 2.16 -14.54
CA GLU A 188 2.24 0.79 -14.06
C GLU A 188 2.77 0.84 -12.62
N ILE A 189 1.99 0.30 -11.69
CA ILE A 189 2.40 0.13 -10.30
C ILE A 189 2.85 -1.33 -10.16
N PRO A 190 4.17 -1.59 -10.07
CA PRO A 190 4.68 -2.94 -9.90
C PRO A 190 4.14 -3.56 -8.62
N LEU A 191 3.66 -4.80 -8.69
CA LEU A 191 3.20 -5.54 -7.51
C LEU A 191 4.16 -6.67 -7.20
N ILE A 192 4.46 -7.48 -8.21
CA ILE A 192 5.35 -8.64 -8.11
C ILE A 192 6.18 -8.74 -9.39
N TYR A 193 7.49 -8.93 -9.22
CA TYR A 193 8.40 -9.32 -10.28
C TYR A 193 9.08 -10.65 -9.90
N ILE A 194 9.02 -11.64 -10.78
CA ILE A 194 9.65 -12.95 -10.59
C ILE A 194 10.52 -13.24 -11.80
N ALA A 195 11.76 -13.65 -11.58
CA ALA A 195 12.66 -14.10 -12.63
C ALA A 195 13.20 -15.49 -12.34
N GLN A 196 13.34 -16.31 -13.39
CA GLN A 196 13.75 -17.70 -13.32
C GLN A 196 14.72 -18.04 -14.46
N GLY A 197 15.78 -18.77 -14.13
CA GLY A 197 16.81 -19.23 -15.07
C GLY A 197 17.74 -18.13 -15.59
N GLY A 198 18.81 -18.54 -16.27
CA GLY A 198 19.81 -17.63 -16.85
C GLY A 198 20.77 -17.02 -15.82
N ASP A 199 21.32 -15.85 -16.16
CA ASP A 199 22.17 -15.04 -15.26
C ASP A 199 21.27 -14.15 -14.40
N LEU A 200 20.65 -14.77 -13.39
CA LEU A 200 19.66 -14.13 -12.53
C LEU A 200 20.28 -12.97 -11.75
N LYS A 201 19.81 -11.76 -12.03
CA LYS A 201 20.07 -10.54 -11.24
C LYS A 201 18.74 -9.92 -10.85
N LEU A 202 18.62 -9.62 -9.56
CA LEU A 202 17.48 -8.96 -8.97
C LEU A 202 17.97 -7.66 -8.35
N TYR A 203 17.35 -6.56 -8.74
CA TYR A 203 17.70 -5.22 -8.33
C TYR A 203 16.62 -4.65 -7.43
N ASP A 204 17.00 -3.97 -6.34
CA ASP A 204 16.01 -3.33 -5.45
C ASP A 204 15.15 -2.29 -6.19
N VAL A 205 15.74 -1.60 -7.17
CA VAL A 205 15.03 -0.66 -8.05
C VAL A 205 14.33 -1.43 -9.16
N MET A 206 12.99 -1.45 -9.14
CA MET A 206 12.16 -2.24 -10.07
C MET A 206 12.46 -1.96 -11.55
N GLU A 207 12.69 -0.71 -11.92
CA GLU A 207 12.99 -0.32 -13.32
C GLU A 207 14.22 -1.04 -13.89
N ASN A 208 15.22 -1.32 -13.06
CA ASN A 208 16.41 -2.04 -13.49
C ASN A 208 16.12 -3.51 -13.81
N ASN A 209 15.15 -4.12 -13.12
CA ASN A 209 14.71 -5.49 -13.42
C ASN A 209 14.01 -5.59 -14.78
N LEU A 210 13.29 -4.53 -15.17
CA LEU A 210 12.57 -4.43 -16.44
C LEU A 210 13.45 -3.89 -17.59
N SER A 211 14.73 -3.63 -17.35
CA SER A 211 15.66 -3.20 -18.39
C SER A 211 15.85 -4.29 -19.46
N GLU A 212 16.00 -3.88 -20.72
CA GLU A 212 16.17 -4.83 -21.84
C GLU A 212 17.38 -5.76 -21.64
N GLU A 213 18.46 -5.25 -21.04
CA GLU A 213 19.64 -6.03 -20.71
C GLU A 213 19.31 -7.16 -19.71
N ASN A 214 18.62 -6.82 -18.61
CA ASN A 214 18.26 -7.80 -17.59
C ASN A 214 17.22 -8.81 -18.09
N LEU A 215 16.19 -8.34 -18.80
CA LEU A 215 15.16 -9.22 -19.34
C LEU A 215 15.74 -10.25 -20.33
N LYS A 216 16.80 -9.89 -21.08
CA LYS A 216 17.52 -10.81 -21.97
C LYS A 216 18.46 -11.78 -21.24
N SER A 217 18.93 -11.44 -20.03
CA SER A 217 19.85 -12.29 -19.26
C SER A 217 19.16 -13.42 -18.51
N VAL A 218 17.85 -13.28 -18.26
CA VAL A 218 17.01 -14.28 -17.58
C VAL A 218 16.14 -15.07 -18.56
N GLU A 219 15.78 -16.30 -18.20
CA GLU A 219 15.04 -17.17 -19.12
C GLU A 219 13.54 -16.83 -19.13
N ASN A 220 12.93 -16.73 -17.96
CA ASN A 220 11.52 -16.40 -17.79
C ASN A 220 11.31 -15.28 -16.78
N VAL A 221 10.43 -14.33 -17.11
CA VAL A 221 9.98 -13.26 -16.20
C VAL A 221 8.46 -13.24 -16.13
N TYR A 222 7.96 -13.13 -14.90
CA TYR A 222 6.54 -12.98 -14.60
C TYR A 222 6.37 -11.63 -13.91
N TYR A 223 5.68 -10.72 -14.58
CA TYR A 223 5.49 -9.36 -14.10
C TYR A 223 4.00 -9.10 -13.87
N ILE A 224 3.64 -8.81 -12.61
CA ILE A 224 2.28 -8.46 -12.21
C ILE A 224 2.27 -7.01 -11.73
N TYR A 225 1.37 -6.22 -12.30
CA TYR A 225 1.25 -4.79 -12.01
C TYR A 225 -0.21 -4.33 -12.01
N LEU A 226 -0.46 -3.21 -11.34
CA LEU A 226 -1.75 -2.53 -11.29
C LEU A 226 -1.68 -1.26 -12.12
N ILE A 227 -2.73 -0.98 -12.88
CA ILE A 227 -3.00 0.35 -13.46
C ILE A 227 -4.30 0.89 -12.84
N VAL A 228 -4.28 2.17 -12.47
CA VAL A 228 -5.44 2.89 -11.94
C VAL A 228 -5.75 4.09 -12.82
N GLU A 229 -6.97 4.18 -13.36
CA GLU A 229 -7.39 5.18 -14.36
C GLU A 229 -8.30 6.27 -13.78
#